data_AF-A0A3N2D9E0-F1
#
_entry.id   AF-A0A3N2D9E0-F1
#
_cell.length_a   1.000
_cell.length_b   1.000
_cell.length_c   1.000
_cell.angle_alpha   90.00
_cell.angle_beta   90.00
_cell.angle_gamma   90.00
#
_symmetry.space_group_name_H-M   'P 1'
#
loop_
_entity.id
_entity.type
_entity.pdbx_description
1 polymer ?
#
loop_
_entity_poly.entity_id
_entity_poly.type
_entity_poly.pdbx_seq_one_letter_code
_entity_poly.pdbx_strand_id
1 'polypeptide(L)' 'MQSQQAKRLEKVADAISAIKDPLVRLAAAREARERFEQLELEQVKRLRREGATWSKIGALYGLTKQGAQQRFKSRIDAT' A
#
# COMPACT_ATOMS: atom_id res chain seq x y z
N MET A 1 13.68 -6.76 16.78
CA MET A 1 13.38 -5.36 17.19
C MET A 1 12.43 -4.78 16.16
N GLN A 2 11.22 -4.34 16.53
CA GLN A 2 10.32 -3.69 15.56
C GLN A 2 10.93 -2.35 15.10
N SER A 3 10.79 -2.03 13.80
CA SER A 3 11.28 -0.77 13.25
C SER A 3 10.50 0.42 13.81
N GLN A 4 11.11 1.61 13.85
CA GLN A 4 10.43 2.83 14.31
C GLN A 4 9.19 3.14 13.46
N GLN A 5 9.21 2.78 12.19
CA GLN A 5 8.10 2.91 11.24
C GLN A 5 6.92 2.01 11.65
N ALA A 6 7.18 0.75 12.02
CA ALA A 6 6.13 -0.16 12.47
C ALA A 6 5.39 0.38 13.70
N LYS A 7 6.13 0.92 14.68
CA LYS A 7 5.54 1.55 15.87
C LYS A 7 4.68 2.78 15.54
N ARG A 8 5.06 3.55 14.51
CA ARG A 8 4.26 4.71 14.07
C ARG A 8 2.96 4.27 13.40
N LEU A 9 3.00 3.20 12.61
CA LEU A 9 1.80 2.64 11.98
C LEU A 9 0.82 2.08 13.02
N GLU A 10 1.33 1.38 14.03
CA GLU A 10 0.53 0.88 15.16
C GLU A 10 -0.19 2.03 15.88
N LYS A 11 0.54 3.11 16.20
CA LYS A 11 -0.08 4.30 16.82
C LYS A 11 -1.18 4.94 15.98
N VAL A 12 -1.04 4.94 14.65
CA VAL A 12 -2.09 5.46 13.75
C VAL A 12 -3.31 4.55 13.76
N ALA A 13 -3.11 3.23 13.73
CA ALA A 13 -4.19 2.27 13.83
C ALA A 13 -4.94 2.39 15.17
N ASP A 14 -4.21 2.52 16.27
CA ASP A 14 -4.78 2.75 17.60
C ASP A 14 -5.62 4.03 17.64
N ALA A 15 -5.09 5.12 17.09
CA ALA A 15 -5.79 6.40 17.03
C ALA A 15 -7.11 6.31 16.23
N ILE A 16 -7.10 5.60 15.10
CA ILE A 16 -8.32 5.35 14.32
C ILE A 16 -9.31 4.49 15.12
N SER A 17 -8.82 3.42 15.77
CA SER A 17 -9.67 2.51 16.56
C SER A 17 -10.36 3.21 17.74
N ALA A 18 -9.71 4.22 18.32
CA ALA A 18 -10.21 4.99 19.45
C ALA A 18 -11.31 6.01 19.08
N ILE A 19 -11.58 6.24 17.79
CA ILE A 19 -12.68 7.11 17.35
C ILE A 19 -14.02 6.52 17.83
N LYS A 20 -14.78 7.31 18.60
CA LYS A 20 -16.03 6.86 19.25
C LYS A 20 -17.14 6.58 18.26
N ASP A 21 -17.35 7.49 17.31
CA ASP A 21 -18.38 7.35 16.28
C ASP A 21 -17.99 6.25 15.27
N PRO A 22 -18.79 5.17 15.13
CA PRO A 22 -18.48 4.07 14.23
C PRO A 22 -18.39 4.45 12.74
N LEU A 23 -19.20 5.39 12.26
CA LEU A 23 -19.19 5.80 10.85
C LEU A 23 -17.94 6.67 10.57
N VAL A 24 -17.59 7.57 11.49
CA VAL A 24 -16.35 8.35 11.39
C VAL A 24 -15.13 7.44 11.47
N ARG A 25 -15.14 6.45 12.36
CA ARG A 25 -14.07 5.46 12.48
C ARG A 25 -13.85 4.68 11.19
N LEU A 26 -14.94 4.20 10.57
CA LEU A 26 -14.86 3.48 9.30
C LEU A 26 -14.37 4.37 8.17
N ALA A 27 -14.85 5.63 8.10
CA ALA A 27 -14.40 6.59 7.11
C ALA A 27 -12.88 6.86 7.22
N ALA A 28 -12.38 7.06 8.45
CA ALA A 28 -10.95 7.26 8.69
C ALA A 28 -10.11 6.03 8.32
N ALA A 29 -10.58 4.82 8.64
CA ALA A 29 -9.90 3.58 8.24
C ALA A 29 -9.86 3.40 6.71
N ARG A 30 -10.97 3.73 6.02
CA ARG A 30 -11.06 3.71 4.56
C ARG A 30 -10.07 4.69 3.92
N GLU A 31 -10.02 5.93 4.42
CA GLU A 31 -9.10 6.96 3.93
C GLU A 31 -7.63 6.57 4.15
N ALA A 32 -7.31 6.00 5.32
CA ALA A 32 -5.96 5.50 5.60
C ALA A 32 -5.56 4.39 4.61
N ARG A 33 -6.44 3.42 4.36
CA ARG A 33 -6.21 2.36 3.36
C ARG A 33 -5.95 2.96 1.97
N GLU A 34 -6.79 3.88 1.51
CA GLU A 34 -6.67 4.49 0.19
C GLU A 34 -5.34 5.25 0.01
N ARG A 35 -4.89 5.96 1.04
CA ARG A 35 -3.56 6.61 1.04
C ARG A 35 -2.42 5.60 0.95
N PHE A 36 -2.50 4.48 1.66
CA PHE A 36 -1.48 3.44 1.58
C PHE A 36 -1.48 2.72 0.23
N GLU A 37 -2.65 2.48 -0.37
CA GLU A 37 -2.77 1.94 -1.72
C GLU A 37 -2.16 2.90 -2.76
N GLN A 38 -2.41 4.20 -2.66
CA GLN A 38 -1.77 5.21 -3.51
C GLN A 38 -0.25 5.23 -3.34
N LEU A 39 0.24 5.20 -2.10
CA LEU A 39 1.67 5.13 -1.82
C LEU A 39 2.30 3.86 -2.41
N GLU A 40 1.65 2.70 -2.29
CA GLU A 40 2.10 1.43 -2.88
C GLU A 40 2.23 1.56 -4.40
N LEU A 41 1.21 2.10 -5.08
CA LEU A 41 1.23 2.30 -6.53
C LEU A 41 2.35 3.25 -6.97
N GLU A 42 2.56 4.36 -6.25
CA GLU A 42 3.65 5.29 -6.54
C GLU A 42 5.03 4.63 -6.39
N GLN A 43 5.22 3.79 -5.37
CA GLN A 43 6.47 3.03 -5.23
C GLN A 43 6.65 2.02 -6.36
N VAL A 44 5.59 1.31 -6.78
CA VAL A 44 5.66 0.41 -7.93
C VAL A 44 6.00 1.18 -9.21
N LYS A 45 5.35 2.32 -9.46
CA LYS A 45 5.65 3.21 -10.61
C LYS A 45 7.11 3.67 -10.59
N ARG A 46 7.60 4.11 -9.42
CA ARG A 46 9.00 4.50 -9.23
C ARG A 46 9.97 3.35 -9.52
N LEU A 47 9.75 2.18 -8.92
CA LEU A 47 10.58 0.99 -9.16
C LEU A 47 10.60 0.61 -10.64
N ARG A 48 9.45 0.70 -11.32
CA ARG A 48 9.36 0.46 -12.76
C ARG A 48 10.19 1.46 -13.58
N ARG A 49 10.19 2.75 -13.21
CA ARG A 49 11.04 3.78 -13.83
C ARG A 49 12.53 3.54 -13.57
N GLU A 50 12.88 3.05 -12.38
CA GLU A 50 14.26 2.70 -11.98
C GLU A 50 14.74 1.35 -12.56
N GLY A 51 13.94 0.70 -13.42
CA GLY A 51 14.32 -0.51 -14.15
C GLY A 51 14.01 -1.83 -13.43
N ALA A 52 13.33 -1.81 -12.28
CA ALA A 52 12.91 -3.04 -11.62
C ALA A 52 11.93 -3.83 -12.50
N THR A 53 12.18 -5.12 -12.69
CA THR A 53 11.32 -5.98 -13.51
C THR A 53 10.05 -6.36 -12.77
N TRP A 54 8.98 -6.67 -13.51
CA TRP A 54 7.74 -7.19 -12.94
C TRP A 54 7.93 -8.47 -12.12
N SER A 55 8.91 -9.31 -12.46
CA SER A 55 9.26 -10.48 -11.66
C SER A 55 9.84 -10.11 -10.30
N LYS A 56 10.76 -9.12 -10.25
CA LYS A 56 11.34 -8.63 -8.99
C LYS A 56 10.28 -7.99 -8.08
N ILE A 57 9.38 -7.20 -8.66
CA ILE A 57 8.27 -6.59 -7.92
C ILE A 57 7.32 -7.68 -7.42
N GLY A 58 6.94 -8.63 -8.28
CA GLY A 58 6.07 -9.75 -7.92
C GLY A 58 6.60 -10.61 -6.78
N ALA A 59 7.91 -10.82 -6.72
CA ALA A 59 8.54 -11.59 -5.65
C ALA A 59 8.27 -11.01 -4.24
N LEU A 60 8.13 -9.69 -4.10
CA LEU A 60 7.77 -9.05 -2.81
C LEU A 60 6.37 -9.46 -2.32
N TYR A 61 5.49 -9.87 -3.23
CA TYR A 61 4.11 -10.25 -2.96
C TYR A 61 3.86 -11.76 -3.09
N GLY A 62 4.90 -12.56 -3.33
CA GLY A 62 4.75 -13.99 -3.65
C GLY A 62 4.02 -14.24 -4.97
N LEU A 63 4.06 -13.29 -5.91
CA LEU A 63 3.37 -13.36 -7.19
C LEU A 63 4.32 -13.71 -8.34
N THR A 64 3.77 -14.36 -9.36
CA THR A 64 4.46 -14.50 -10.65
C THR A 64 4.55 -13.15 -11.37
N LYS A 65 5.40 -13.07 -12.41
CA LYS A 65 5.49 -11.88 -13.29
C LYS A 65 4.13 -11.44 -13.81
N GLN A 66 3.33 -12.38 -14.31
CA GLN A 66 2.00 -12.12 -14.86
C GLN A 66 1.02 -11.66 -13.77
N GLY A 67 1.07 -12.26 -12.58
CA GLY A 67 0.26 -11.82 -11.43
C GLY A 67 0.59 -10.39 -11.00
N ALA A 68 1.87 -10.02 -10.98
CA ALA A 68 2.29 -8.65 -10.68
C ALA A 68 1.83 -7.65 -11.76
N GLN A 69 1.92 -8.03 -13.04
CA GLN A 69 1.41 -7.20 -14.14
C GLN A 69 -0.10 -7.01 -14.03
N GLN A 70 -0.88 -8.07 -13.83
CA GLN A 70 -2.33 -7.97 -13.67
C GLN A 70 -2.70 -7.11 -12.47
N ARG A 71 -1.96 -7.24 -11.36
CA ARG A 71 -2.21 -6.46 -10.15
C ARG A 71 -1.93 -4.98 -10.38
N PHE A 72 -0.78 -4.62 -10.93
CA PHE A 72 -0.30 -3.22 -10.88
C PHE A 72 -0.31 -2.49 -12.21
N LYS A 73 -0.09 -3.18 -13.34
CA LYS A 73 0.15 -2.53 -14.63
C LYS A 73 -0.99 -1.60 -15.05
N SER A 74 -2.24 -2.09 -15.03
CA SER A 74 -3.41 -1.29 -15.38
C SER A 74 -3.62 -0.07 -14.47
N ARG A 75 -3.27 -0.18 -13.19
CA ARG A 75 -3.43 0.91 -12.20
C ARG A 75 -2.39 2.01 -12.39
N ILE A 76 -1.14 1.65 -12.70
CA ILE A 76 -0.09 2.65 -12.93
C ILE A 76 -0.17 3.28 -14.32
N ASP A 77 -0.72 2.58 -15.31
CA ASP A 77 -0.89 3.08 -16.68
C ASP A 77 -2.10 4.05 -16.79
N ALA A 78 -3.07 3.96 -15.86
CA ALA A 78 -4.25 4.83 -15.79
C ALA A 78 -4.00 6.18 -15.05
N THR A 79 -2.77 6.44 -14.60
CA THR A 79 -2.37 7.63 -13.82
C THR A 79 -1.28 8.44 -14.51
#